data_AF-A0A443RJ50-F1
#
_entry.id   AF-A0A443RJ50-F1
#
_cell.length_a   1.000
_cell.length_b   1.000
_cell.length_c   1.000
_cell.angle_alpha   90.00
_cell.angle_beta   90.00
_cell.angle_gamma   90.00
#
_symmetry.space_group_name_H-M   'P 1'
#
loop_
_entity.id
_entity.type
_entity.pdbx_description
1 polymer ?
#
loop_
_entity_poly.entity_id
_entity_poly.type
_entity_poly.pdbx_seq_one_letter_code
_entity_poly.pdbx_strand_id
1 'polypeptide(L)' 'CSTRWSRIRCSNCDTTTTSYWRRNAQGDTMCDACGLYFKVHGVSRPL' A
#
# COMPACT_ATOMS: atom_id res chain seq x y z
N CYS A 1 -6.24 17.84 -10.12
CA CYS A 1 -6.04 16.87 -9.03
C CYS A 1 -6.23 15.48 -9.63
N SER A 2 -5.19 14.92 -10.23
CA SER A 2 -5.31 13.83 -11.20
C SER A 2 -4.64 12.57 -10.66
N THR A 3 -5.34 11.80 -9.84
CA THR A 3 -4.83 10.51 -9.36
C THR A 3 -5.20 9.41 -10.35
N ARG A 4 -4.31 9.17 -11.32
CA ARG A 4 -4.31 8.03 -12.25
C ARG A 4 -3.96 6.73 -11.50
N TRP A 5 -4.74 6.39 -10.49
CA TRP A 5 -4.49 5.23 -9.61
C TRP A 5 -5.71 4.32 -9.45
N SER A 6 -6.83 4.64 -10.11
CA SER A 6 -8.09 3.87 -10.05
C SER A 6 -7.97 2.40 -10.48
N ARG A 7 -6.81 1.97 -11.00
CA ARG A 7 -6.52 0.59 -11.41
C ARG A 7 -5.53 -0.15 -10.50
N ILE A 8 -5.00 0.50 -9.45
CA ILE A 8 -4.05 -0.12 -8.52
C ILE A 8 -4.74 -0.31 -7.17
N ARG A 9 -4.55 -1.48 -6.56
CA ARG A 9 -5.07 -1.84 -5.23
C ARG A 9 -3.93 -2.30 -4.35
N CYS A 10 -4.04 -1.99 -3.06
CA CYS A 10 -3.08 -2.45 -2.08
C CYS A 10 -3.31 -3.93 -1.79
N SER A 11 -2.26 -4.76 -1.89
CA SER A 11 -2.33 -6.19 -1.55
C SER A 11 -2.59 -6.48 -0.07
N ASN A 12 -2.51 -5.47 0.80
CA ASN A 12 -2.78 -5.63 2.22
C ASN A 12 -4.21 -5.21 2.57
N CYS A 13 -4.64 -4.02 2.14
CA CYS A 13 -5.89 -3.39 2.55
C CYS A 13 -6.87 -3.06 1.44
N ASP A 14 -6.56 -3.46 0.21
CA ASP A 14 -7.37 -3.21 -1.00
C ASP A 14 -7.70 -1.74 -1.28
N THR A 15 -7.09 -0.78 -0.55
CA THR A 15 -7.29 0.63 -0.83
C THR A 15 -6.87 0.92 -2.25
N THR A 16 -7.71 1.63 -2.99
CA THR A 16 -7.43 2.21 -4.32
C THR A 16 -7.03 3.68 -4.22
N THR A 17 -7.13 4.25 -3.02
CA THR A 17 -6.86 5.66 -2.73
C THR A 17 -5.65 5.74 -1.80
N THR A 18 -4.54 6.17 -2.36
CA THR A 18 -3.32 6.41 -1.60
C THR A 18 -2.50 7.52 -2.26
N SER A 19 -1.81 8.30 -1.44
CA SER A 19 -0.96 9.40 -1.91
C SER A 19 0.31 8.88 -2.58
N TYR A 20 0.78 7.69 -2.20
CA TYR A 20 1.98 7.07 -2.74
C TYR A 20 1.87 5.54 -2.68
N TRP A 21 2.24 4.88 -3.77
CA TRP A 21 2.30 3.42 -3.86
C TRP A 21 3.71 2.93 -3.56
N ARG A 22 3.82 1.98 -2.65
CA ARG A 22 5.07 1.27 -2.31
C ARG A 22 5.06 -0.11 -2.94
N ARG A 23 6.24 -0.67 -3.20
CA ARG A 23 6.39 -2.09 -3.54
C ARG A 23 7.19 -2.77 -2.43
N ASN A 24 6.72 -3.91 -1.96
CA ASN A 24 7.47 -4.72 -0.99
C ASN A 24 8.59 -5.51 -1.71
N ALA A 25 9.43 -6.20 -0.93
CA ALA A 25 10.50 -7.04 -1.49
C ALA A 25 9.97 -8.24 -2.31
N GLN A 26 8.71 -8.67 -2.11
CA GLN A 26 8.05 -9.69 -2.92
C GLN A 26 7.51 -9.14 -4.25
N GLY A 27 7.51 -7.82 -4.46
CA GLY A 27 6.99 -7.17 -5.66
C GLY A 27 5.51 -6.78 -5.59
N ASP A 28 4.84 -7.04 -4.46
CA ASP A 28 3.46 -6.67 -4.22
C ASP A 28 3.29 -5.17 -4.08
N THR A 29 2.15 -4.68 -4.54
CA THR A 29 1.82 -3.26 -4.47
C THR A 29 1.14 -2.96 -3.14
N MET A 30 1.74 -2.07 -2.34
CA MET A 30 1.25 -1.66 -1.04
C MET A 30 0.95 -0.17 -1.00
N CYS A 31 -0.03 0.19 -0.19
CA CYS A 31 -0.33 1.59 0.12
C CYS A 31 0.78 2.21 0.99
N ASP A 32 0.95 3.53 0.97
CA ASP A 32 1.97 4.21 1.79
C ASP A 32 1.84 3.85 3.28
N ALA A 33 0.62 3.91 3.82
CA ALA A 33 0.32 3.56 5.20
C ALA A 33 0.65 2.09 5.53
N CYS A 34 0.40 1.18 4.59
CA CYS A 34 0.58 -0.26 4.74
C CYS A 34 2.08 -0.60 4.74
N GLY A 35 2.83 -0.02 3.81
CA GLY A 35 4.28 -0.20 3.73
C GLY A 35 5.01 0.43 4.91
N LEU A 36 4.56 1.61 5.39
CA LEU A 36 5.09 2.23 6.61
C LEU A 36 4.79 1.37 7.84
N TYR A 37 3.56 0.86 7.98
CA TYR A 37 3.18 0.01 9.09
C TYR A 37 4.05 -1.26 9.15
N PHE A 38 4.21 -1.95 8.02
CA PHE A 38 5.05 -3.14 7.93
C PHE A 38 6.53 -2.83 8.25
N LYS A 39 7.05 -1.68 7.83
CA LYS A 39 8.42 -1.26 8.12
C LYS A 39 8.64 -0.97 9.62
N VAL A 40 7.64 -0.40 10.31
CA VAL A 40 7.73 -0.03 11.72
C VAL A 40 7.47 -1.21 12.64
N HIS A 41 6.43 -1.99 12.36
CA HIS A 41 5.97 -3.08 13.23
C HIS A 41 6.49 -4.46 12.82
N GLY A 42 7.02 -4.61 11.61
CA GLY A 42 7.45 -5.92 11.08
C GLY A 42 6.29 -6.87 10.77
N VAL A 43 5.04 -6.42 10.89
CA VAL A 43 3.82 -7.21 10.64
C VAL A 43 2.88 -6.45 9.72
N SER A 44 2.04 -7.18 8.97
CA SER A 44 1.00 -6.60 8.12
C SER A 44 0.00 -5.81 8.96
N ARG A 45 -0.54 -4.71 8.40
CA ARG A 45 -1.51 -3.87 9.10
C ARG A 45 -2.78 -4.69 9.34
N PRO A 46 -3.22 -4.87 10.61
CA PRO A 46 -4.53 -5.47 10.86
C PRO A 46 -5.61 -4.55 10.30
N LEU A 47 -6.60 -5.13 9.65
CA LEU A 47 -7.72 -4.44 9.01
C LEU A 47 -9.02 -4.74 9.73
#